data_AF-A0A674NCR7-F1
#
_entry.id   AF-A0A674NCR7-F1
#
_cell.length_a   1.000
_cell.length_b   1.000
_cell.length_c   1.000
_cell.angle_alpha   90.00
_cell.angle_beta   90.00
_cell.angle_gamma   90.00
#
_symmetry.space_group_name_H-M   'P 1'
#
loop_
_entity.id
_entity.type
_entity.pdbx_description
1 polymer ?
#
loop_
_entity_poly.entity_id
_entity_poly.type
_entity_poly.pdbx_seq_one_letter_code
_entity_poly.pdbx_strand_id
1 'polypeptide(L)'
;MTFHLESCSYVCAAQDVLVYLFGESAVHLTLEGLGTVTVQELGQSVREALHIPDSAREVFAFWLCSPLLDLQLKLRHQPYKLCRQWQDLLYRFTDASEEDISQDEPYLQFRRNVFYPKSKEQQIEDEAVLRLLYDEAKSNILAGRYPCDPEHWTDLGALSFALDEGTGLDDQQFATKVSSYVPAHVAIGSGGLFSTLRGKSSRQAGVEQNLLAAYRKLCTSVGDSPEPTQLLHQYLHTCHTLPYYGYPEEEGDSHILWLEFDGEEDGTAVNKLLKIYSKQVRKMSSASQYVVVAACLRSVANYLTVARAR
;
A
#
# COMPACT_ATOMS: atom_id res chain seq x y z
N MET A 1 -16.33 15.26 -4.08
CA MET A 1 -17.46 15.08 -5.02
C MET A 1 -18.72 15.08 -4.18
N THR A 2 -19.58 16.08 -4.32
CA THR A 2 -20.75 16.24 -3.45
C THR A 2 -21.85 15.28 -3.88
N PHE A 3 -22.23 14.33 -3.02
CA PHE A 3 -23.38 13.46 -3.29
C PHE A 3 -24.69 14.25 -3.03
N HIS A 4 -25.53 14.37 -4.04
CA HIS A 4 -26.94 14.74 -3.89
C HIS A 4 -27.79 13.50 -4.19
N LEU A 5 -28.58 13.08 -3.22
CA LEU A 5 -29.58 12.02 -3.37
C LEU A 5 -30.96 12.65 -3.19
N GLU A 6 -31.68 12.84 -4.30
CA GLU A 6 -33.13 12.96 -4.25
C GLU A 6 -33.74 11.58 -4.02
N SER A 7 -34.67 11.55 -3.09
CA SER A 7 -35.38 10.38 -2.61
C SER A 7 -36.33 9.82 -3.67
N CYS A 8 -36.08 8.59 -4.13
CA CYS A 8 -37.11 7.76 -4.74
C CYS A 8 -37.02 6.30 -4.28
N SER A 9 -38.18 5.81 -3.90
CA SER A 9 -38.54 4.54 -3.28
C SER A 9 -38.36 3.30 -4.18
N TYR A 10 -37.83 2.21 -3.59
CA TYR A 10 -37.95 0.79 -3.99
C TYR A 10 -37.60 0.39 -5.44
N VAL A 11 -36.48 0.89 -5.98
CA VAL A 11 -35.79 0.21 -7.08
C VAL A 11 -34.46 -0.29 -6.55
N CYS A 12 -34.16 -1.57 -6.75
CA CYS A 12 -32.83 -2.13 -6.60
C CYS A 12 -31.96 -1.47 -7.68
N ALA A 13 -31.58 -0.21 -7.47
CA ALA A 13 -30.81 0.54 -8.43
C ALA A 13 -29.42 -0.09 -8.45
N ALA A 14 -29.02 -0.62 -9.59
CA ALA A 14 -27.64 -0.98 -9.82
C ALA A 14 -26.78 0.27 -9.62
N GLN A 15 -25.70 0.12 -8.85
CA GLN A 15 -24.80 1.21 -8.48
C GLN A 15 -23.39 0.89 -8.96
N ASP A 16 -22.74 1.90 -9.52
CA ASP A 16 -21.36 1.78 -9.95
C ASP A 16 -20.42 1.90 -8.75
N VAL A 17 -19.47 0.96 -8.67
CA VAL A 17 -18.45 0.87 -7.63
C VAL A 17 -17.09 0.83 -8.31
N LEU A 18 -16.19 1.68 -7.82
CA LEU A 18 -14.79 1.68 -8.20
C LEU A 18 -13.99 0.98 -7.11
N VAL A 19 -13.23 -0.03 -7.52
CA VAL A 19 -12.23 -0.69 -6.68
C VAL A 19 -10.86 -0.30 -7.19
N TYR A 20 -10.16 0.54 -6.43
CA TYR A 20 -8.84 1.04 -6.82
C TYR A 20 -7.79 -0.07 -6.71
N LEU A 21 -6.85 -0.06 -7.66
CA LEU A 21 -5.64 -0.88 -7.66
C LEU A 21 -4.42 0.04 -7.47
N PHE A 22 -3.26 -0.55 -7.25
CA PHE A 22 -2.01 0.18 -7.46
C PHE A 22 -1.73 0.32 -8.97
N GLY A 23 -0.94 1.34 -9.37
CA GLY A 23 -0.64 1.58 -10.79
C GLY A 23 -1.70 2.40 -11.55
N GLU A 24 -2.33 3.39 -10.89
CA GLU A 24 -3.30 4.34 -11.49
C GLU A 24 -4.53 3.67 -12.17
N SER A 25 -4.87 2.45 -11.76
CA SER A 25 -5.96 1.67 -12.34
C SER A 25 -7.07 1.40 -11.33
N ALA A 26 -8.27 1.08 -11.83
CA ALA A 26 -9.41 0.67 -11.02
C ALA A 26 -10.28 -0.35 -11.76
N VAL A 27 -10.91 -1.26 -11.01
CA VAL A 27 -11.96 -2.13 -11.52
C VAL A 27 -13.29 -1.42 -11.37
N HIS A 28 -14.02 -1.32 -12.48
CA HIS A 28 -15.37 -0.75 -12.54
C HIS A 28 -16.38 -1.88 -12.47
N LEU A 29 -17.22 -1.87 -11.44
CA LEU A 29 -18.29 -2.86 -11.25
C LEU A 29 -19.63 -2.16 -11.14
N THR A 30 -20.68 -2.79 -11.68
CA THR A 30 -22.06 -2.35 -11.51
C THR A 30 -22.77 -3.40 -10.65
N LEU A 31 -23.18 -3.02 -9.44
CA LEU A 31 -23.69 -3.94 -8.42
C LEU A 31 -25.11 -3.60 -8.01
N GLU A 32 -25.95 -4.62 -7.90
CA GLU A 32 -27.27 -4.52 -7.29
C GLU A 32 -27.17 -4.69 -5.77
N GLY A 33 -27.96 -3.92 -5.02
CA GLY A 33 -28.03 -4.08 -3.57
C GLY A 33 -26.72 -3.81 -2.83
N LEU A 34 -25.97 -2.78 -3.24
CA LEU A 34 -24.64 -2.41 -2.70
C LEU A 34 -24.56 -2.41 -1.16
N GLY A 35 -25.63 -2.01 -0.47
CA GLY A 35 -25.70 -1.99 0.99
C GLY A 35 -25.63 -3.38 1.65
N THR A 36 -25.81 -4.45 0.88
CA THR A 36 -25.76 -5.85 1.34
C THR A 36 -24.58 -6.65 0.82
N VAL A 37 -23.91 -6.17 -0.24
CA VAL A 37 -22.77 -6.86 -0.86
C VAL A 37 -21.64 -7.03 0.14
N THR A 38 -21.18 -8.26 0.28
CA THR A 38 -20.06 -8.64 1.14
C THR A 38 -18.72 -8.51 0.41
N VAL A 39 -17.63 -8.44 1.16
CA VAL A 39 -16.26 -8.50 0.63
C VAL A 39 -16.01 -9.79 -0.15
N GLN A 40 -16.61 -10.91 0.27
CA GLN A 40 -16.50 -12.18 -0.45
C GLN A 40 -17.13 -12.12 -1.85
N GLU A 41 -18.36 -11.62 -1.96
CA GLU A 41 -19.06 -11.47 -3.24
C GLU A 41 -18.34 -10.46 -4.14
N LEU A 42 -17.93 -9.32 -3.58
CA LEU A 42 -17.18 -8.31 -4.31
C LEU A 42 -15.83 -8.85 -4.82
N GLY A 43 -15.17 -9.68 -3.99
CA GLY A 43 -13.91 -10.33 -4.36
C GLY A 43 -14.05 -11.35 -5.47
N GLN A 44 -15.22 -11.96 -5.65
CA GLN A 44 -15.48 -12.78 -6.83
C GLN A 44 -15.47 -11.91 -8.09
N SER A 45 -16.26 -10.84 -8.10
CA SER A 45 -16.41 -9.95 -9.26
C SER A 45 -15.11 -9.26 -9.64
N VAL A 46 -14.31 -8.79 -8.67
CA VAL A 46 -13.00 -8.16 -8.94
C VAL A 46 -12.02 -9.16 -9.55
N ARG A 47 -11.96 -10.40 -9.05
CA ARG A 47 -11.04 -11.41 -9.60
C ARG A 47 -11.42 -11.84 -11.01
N GLU A 48 -12.73 -12.00 -11.27
CA GLU A 48 -13.21 -12.29 -12.62
C GLU A 48 -12.84 -11.18 -13.61
N ALA A 49 -13.04 -9.92 -13.22
CA ALA A 49 -12.68 -8.77 -14.03
C ALA A 49 -11.16 -8.64 -14.28
N LEU A 50 -10.34 -9.11 -13.34
CA LEU A 50 -8.88 -9.09 -13.44
C LEU A 50 -8.28 -10.41 -13.95
N HIS A 51 -9.11 -11.39 -14.30
CA HIS A 51 -8.68 -12.74 -14.68
C HIS A 51 -7.77 -13.43 -13.65
N ILE A 52 -7.96 -13.14 -12.35
CA ILE A 52 -7.18 -13.75 -11.26
C ILE A 52 -7.71 -15.15 -10.95
N PRO A 53 -6.86 -16.20 -10.97
CA PRO A 53 -7.30 -17.56 -10.72
C PRO A 53 -7.78 -17.77 -9.28
N ASP A 54 -8.68 -18.74 -9.06
CA ASP A 54 -9.22 -19.06 -7.73
C ASP A 54 -8.13 -19.49 -6.73
N SER A 55 -7.04 -20.10 -7.22
CA SER A 55 -5.87 -20.46 -6.40
C SER A 55 -5.20 -19.25 -5.75
N ALA A 56 -5.32 -18.06 -6.35
CA ALA A 56 -4.72 -16.82 -5.87
C ALA A 56 -5.70 -15.95 -5.05
N ARG A 57 -6.90 -16.45 -4.71
CA ARG A 57 -7.92 -15.70 -3.96
C ARG A 57 -7.41 -15.12 -2.65
N GLU A 58 -6.55 -15.85 -1.93
CA GLU A 58 -6.08 -15.45 -0.60
C GLU A 58 -4.89 -14.47 -0.62
N VAL A 59 -4.30 -14.26 -1.81
CA VAL A 59 -3.16 -13.35 -2.02
C VAL A 59 -3.58 -11.90 -1.76
N PHE A 60 -4.83 -11.55 -2.07
CA PHE A 60 -5.35 -10.20 -2.00
C PHE A 60 -6.51 -10.07 -1.02
N ALA A 61 -6.75 -8.84 -0.57
CA ALA A 61 -7.84 -8.46 0.30
C ALA A 61 -8.35 -7.06 -0.07
N PHE A 62 -9.55 -6.74 0.41
CA PHE A 62 -10.11 -5.39 0.30
C PHE A 62 -9.69 -4.55 1.50
N TRP A 63 -9.42 -3.29 1.23
CA TRP A 63 -9.06 -2.31 2.23
C TRP A 63 -9.88 -1.04 2.04
N LEU A 64 -10.32 -0.45 3.15
CA LEU A 64 -10.72 0.96 3.18
C LEU A 64 -9.50 1.79 3.50
N CYS A 65 -9.19 2.73 2.62
CA CYS A 65 -7.98 3.54 2.71
C CYS A 65 -8.35 5.02 2.71
N SER A 66 -7.67 5.81 3.53
CA SER A 66 -7.74 7.27 3.52
C SER A 66 -6.39 7.87 3.92
N PRO A 67 -6.23 9.20 3.87
CA PRO A 67 -5.09 9.88 4.49
C PRO A 67 -4.87 9.54 5.96
N LEU A 68 -5.91 9.26 6.74
CA LEU A 68 -5.84 9.03 8.18
C LEU A 68 -5.67 7.56 8.56
N LEU A 69 -6.32 6.64 7.86
CA LEU A 69 -6.38 5.22 8.24
C LEU A 69 -6.39 4.28 7.02
N ASP A 70 -5.64 3.18 7.08
CA ASP A 70 -5.77 2.05 6.16
C ASP A 70 -6.28 0.82 6.92
N LEU A 71 -7.37 0.22 6.45
CA LEU A 71 -8.13 -0.80 7.17
C LEU A 71 -8.45 -2.02 6.29
N GLN A 72 -7.84 -3.19 6.58
CA GLN A 72 -8.16 -4.43 5.87
C GLN A 72 -9.53 -4.96 6.31
N LEU A 73 -10.37 -5.32 5.34
CA LEU A 73 -11.70 -5.86 5.57
C LEU A 73 -11.69 -7.39 5.66
N LYS A 74 -12.65 -7.95 6.40
CA LYS A 74 -12.91 -9.39 6.47
C LYS A 74 -13.94 -9.79 5.43
N LEU A 75 -13.93 -11.06 5.01
CA LEU A 75 -14.81 -11.59 3.94
C LEU A 75 -16.31 -11.33 4.15
N ARG A 76 -16.78 -11.34 5.41
CA ARG A 76 -18.19 -11.11 5.77
C ARG A 76 -18.56 -9.63 5.90
N HIS A 77 -17.59 -8.71 5.88
CA HIS A 77 -17.87 -7.29 6.00
C HIS A 77 -18.63 -6.79 4.77
N GLN A 78 -19.46 -5.77 4.97
CA GLN A 78 -20.18 -5.05 3.90
C GLN A 78 -19.50 -3.68 3.71
N PRO A 79 -18.68 -3.49 2.65
CA PRO A 79 -17.86 -2.28 2.49
C PRO A 79 -18.66 -0.99 2.56
N TYR A 80 -19.84 -0.96 1.94
CA TYR A 80 -20.73 0.21 1.95
C TYR A 80 -21.11 0.65 3.36
N LYS A 81 -21.46 -0.29 4.25
CA LYS A 81 -21.82 0.03 5.64
C LYS A 81 -20.62 0.57 6.42
N LEU A 82 -19.43 0.01 6.20
CA LEU A 82 -18.21 0.48 6.86
C LEU A 82 -17.80 1.88 6.38
N CYS A 83 -17.97 2.20 5.09
CA CYS A 83 -17.76 3.55 4.59
C CYS A 83 -18.68 4.56 5.28
N ARG A 84 -19.94 4.20 5.55
CA ARG A 84 -20.90 5.06 6.28
C ARG A 84 -20.53 5.27 7.75
N GLN A 85 -19.74 4.37 8.32
CA GLN A 85 -19.25 4.42 9.71
C GLN A 85 -17.82 4.97 9.79
N TRP A 86 -17.27 5.50 8.69
CA TRP A 86 -15.85 5.85 8.62
C TRP A 86 -15.41 6.85 9.69
N GLN A 87 -16.21 7.90 9.92
CA GLN A 87 -15.91 8.88 10.95
C GLN A 87 -15.86 8.25 12.35
N ASP A 88 -16.81 7.37 12.70
CA ASP A 88 -16.79 6.64 13.98
C ASP A 88 -15.53 5.78 14.13
N LEU A 89 -15.09 5.15 13.05
CA LEU A 89 -13.84 4.37 13.02
C LEU A 89 -12.63 5.27 13.23
N LEU A 90 -12.59 6.44 12.60
CA LEU A 90 -11.50 7.41 12.77
C LEU A 90 -11.45 7.97 14.19
N TYR A 91 -12.60 8.34 14.77
CA TYR A 91 -12.72 8.78 16.16
C TYR A 91 -12.20 7.73 17.14
N ARG A 92 -12.45 6.44 16.85
CA ARG A 92 -12.05 5.35 17.73
C ARG A 92 -10.58 4.98 17.60
N PHE A 93 -10.01 5.11 16.40
CA PHE A 93 -8.73 4.47 16.06
C PHE A 93 -7.63 5.43 15.60
N THR A 94 -7.87 6.75 15.69
CA THR A 94 -6.89 7.78 15.37
C THR A 94 -6.96 8.92 16.39
N ASP A 95 -5.87 9.66 16.55
CA ASP A 95 -5.85 10.92 17.33
C ASP A 95 -6.07 12.14 16.41
N ALA A 96 -6.77 11.97 15.29
CA ALA A 96 -7.02 13.04 14.33
C ALA A 96 -7.97 14.10 14.92
N SER A 97 -7.82 15.35 14.47
CA SER A 97 -8.73 16.42 14.89
C SER A 97 -10.15 16.18 14.37
N GLU A 98 -11.17 16.72 15.04
CA GLU A 98 -12.55 16.65 14.55
C GLU A 98 -12.69 17.26 13.14
N GLU A 99 -11.92 18.33 12.88
CA GLU A 99 -11.86 18.96 11.56
C GLU A 99 -11.32 17.98 10.51
N ASP A 100 -10.17 17.36 10.75
CA ASP A 100 -9.58 16.37 9.85
C ASP A 100 -10.51 15.17 9.63
N ILE A 101 -11.14 14.64 10.69
CA ILE A 101 -12.07 13.51 10.63
C ILE A 101 -13.30 13.86 9.78
N SER A 102 -13.84 15.08 9.93
CA SER A 102 -15.04 15.52 9.21
C SER A 102 -14.83 15.60 7.68
N GLN A 103 -13.59 15.80 7.23
CA GLN A 103 -13.22 15.95 5.82
C GLN A 103 -12.64 14.67 5.20
N ASP A 104 -12.40 13.63 6.00
CA ASP A 104 -11.78 12.40 5.54
C ASP A 104 -12.83 11.42 5.01
N GLU A 105 -12.62 10.94 3.78
CA GLU A 105 -13.48 9.96 3.12
C GLU A 105 -12.63 8.74 2.72
N PRO A 106 -13.10 7.50 2.97
CA PRO A 106 -12.38 6.32 2.56
C PRO A 106 -12.65 5.98 1.09
N TYR A 107 -11.68 5.37 0.44
CA TYR A 107 -11.87 4.67 -0.83
C TYR A 107 -11.59 3.18 -0.67
N LEU A 108 -12.20 2.37 -1.54
CA LEU A 108 -12.02 0.92 -1.54
C LEU A 108 -10.87 0.53 -2.45
N GLN A 109 -9.90 -0.20 -1.91
CA GLN A 109 -8.70 -0.65 -2.62
C GLN A 109 -8.57 -2.18 -2.54
N PHE A 110 -8.18 -2.81 -3.65
CA PHE A 110 -7.83 -4.23 -3.69
C PHE A 110 -6.31 -4.37 -3.77
N ARG A 111 -5.72 -5.03 -2.77
CA ARG A 111 -4.27 -5.10 -2.59
C ARG A 111 -3.86 -6.32 -1.77
N ARG A 112 -2.57 -6.55 -1.59
CA ARG A 112 -2.02 -7.70 -0.85
C ARG A 112 -2.73 -7.91 0.48
N ASN A 113 -3.13 -9.14 0.75
CA ASN A 113 -3.62 -9.56 2.04
C ASN A 113 -2.45 -9.56 3.03
N VAL A 114 -2.59 -8.78 4.11
CA VAL A 114 -1.53 -8.64 5.11
C VAL A 114 -1.17 -9.96 5.79
N PHE A 115 -2.09 -10.92 5.81
CA PHE A 115 -1.90 -12.24 6.41
C PHE A 115 -1.40 -13.29 5.43
N TYR A 116 -1.23 -12.96 4.14
CA TYR A 116 -0.71 -13.92 3.18
C TYR A 116 0.79 -14.17 3.44
N PRO A 117 1.23 -15.43 3.66
CA PRO A 117 2.62 -15.74 3.99
C PRO A 117 3.58 -15.42 2.84
N LYS A 118 4.74 -14.83 3.15
CA LYS A 118 5.79 -14.55 2.14
C LYS A 118 6.25 -15.82 1.44
N SER A 119 6.39 -16.90 2.21
CA SER A 119 6.79 -18.23 1.73
C SER A 119 5.86 -18.78 0.64
N LYS A 120 4.55 -18.51 0.73
CA LYS A 120 3.56 -18.89 -0.30
C LYS A 120 3.57 -17.92 -1.47
N GLU A 121 3.82 -16.64 -1.23
CA GLU A 121 3.91 -15.62 -2.27
C GLU A 121 5.06 -15.87 -3.24
N GLN A 122 6.18 -16.40 -2.75
CA GLN A 122 7.33 -16.80 -3.55
C GLN A 122 7.06 -17.94 -4.54
N GLN A 123 5.94 -18.67 -4.38
CA GLN A 123 5.55 -19.80 -5.23
C GLN A 123 4.54 -19.41 -6.32
N ILE A 124 4.19 -18.12 -6.43
CA ILE A 124 3.22 -17.62 -7.41
C ILE A 124 3.91 -17.48 -8.77
N GLU A 125 3.40 -18.16 -9.79
CA GLU A 125 3.92 -18.10 -11.17
C GLU A 125 3.01 -17.29 -12.11
N ASP A 126 1.79 -16.97 -11.67
CA ASP A 126 0.80 -16.26 -12.49
C ASP A 126 1.21 -14.79 -12.67
N GLU A 127 1.48 -14.39 -13.92
CA GLU A 127 1.99 -13.06 -14.26
C GLU A 127 1.04 -11.93 -13.81
N ALA A 128 -0.29 -12.11 -13.95
CA ALA A 128 -1.26 -11.09 -13.57
C ALA A 128 -1.26 -10.87 -12.04
N VAL A 129 -1.16 -11.95 -11.27
CA VAL A 129 -1.02 -11.89 -9.81
C VAL A 129 0.31 -11.23 -9.41
N LEU A 130 1.41 -11.62 -10.05
CA LEU A 130 2.72 -11.01 -9.81
C LEU A 130 2.74 -9.52 -10.13
N ARG A 131 2.08 -9.10 -11.22
CA ARG A 131 1.98 -7.70 -11.61
C ARG A 131 1.27 -6.86 -10.56
N LEU A 132 0.15 -7.34 -10.01
CA LEU A 132 -0.58 -6.65 -8.94
C LEU A 132 0.26 -6.49 -7.66
N LEU A 133 0.97 -7.54 -7.25
CA LEU A 133 1.91 -7.48 -6.12
C LEU A 133 3.05 -6.50 -6.39
N TYR A 134 3.60 -6.54 -7.60
CA TYR A 134 4.66 -5.65 -8.06
C TYR A 134 4.22 -4.19 -8.04
N ASP A 135 3.04 -3.86 -8.57
CA ASP A 135 2.55 -2.48 -8.65
C ASP A 135 2.35 -1.89 -7.23
N GLU A 136 1.85 -2.70 -6.29
CA GLU A 136 1.81 -2.32 -4.87
C GLU A 136 3.20 -2.09 -4.29
N ALA A 137 4.12 -3.04 -4.49
CA ALA A 137 5.48 -2.97 -3.97
C ALA A 137 6.22 -1.74 -4.51
N LYS A 138 6.12 -1.48 -5.81
CA LYS A 138 6.66 -0.31 -6.50
C LYS A 138 6.10 0.98 -5.93
N SER A 139 4.79 1.09 -5.79
CA SER A 139 4.16 2.27 -5.19
C SER A 139 4.66 2.52 -3.76
N ASN A 140 4.77 1.46 -2.96
CA ASN A 140 5.28 1.54 -1.60
C ASN A 140 6.75 1.95 -1.53
N ILE A 141 7.61 1.47 -2.44
CA ILE A 141 9.01 1.90 -2.56
C ILE A 141 9.09 3.38 -2.94
N LEU A 142 8.37 3.80 -3.98
CA LEU A 142 8.41 5.17 -4.50
C LEU A 142 7.86 6.20 -3.49
N ALA A 143 6.82 5.83 -2.76
CA ALA A 143 6.28 6.60 -1.64
C ALA A 143 7.12 6.49 -0.36
N GLY A 144 8.23 5.74 -0.39
CA GLY A 144 9.13 5.50 0.74
C GLY A 144 8.52 4.71 1.90
N ARG A 145 7.36 4.04 1.71
CA ARG A 145 6.71 3.15 2.69
C ARG A 145 7.51 1.90 3.00
N TYR A 146 8.36 1.48 2.07
CA TYR A 146 9.40 0.47 2.29
C TYR A 146 10.77 1.15 2.29
N PRO A 147 11.26 1.62 3.45
CA PRO A 147 12.63 2.07 3.60
C PRO A 147 13.61 0.99 3.14
N CYS A 148 14.56 1.37 2.29
CA CYS A 148 15.62 0.49 1.82
C CYS A 148 16.90 1.30 1.56
N ASP A 149 18.04 0.60 1.58
CA ASP A 149 19.34 1.20 1.33
C ASP A 149 19.50 1.70 -0.11
N PRO A 150 20.49 2.60 -0.37
CA PRO A 150 20.65 3.16 -1.69
C PRO A 150 20.87 2.19 -2.83
N GLU A 151 21.54 1.08 -2.55
CA GLU A 151 21.75 -0.01 -3.49
C GLU A 151 20.42 -0.66 -3.90
N HIS A 152 19.55 -0.94 -2.92
CA HIS A 152 18.24 -1.57 -3.18
C HIS A 152 17.31 -0.71 -4.02
N TRP A 153 17.17 0.60 -3.76
CA TRP A 153 16.32 1.43 -4.62
C TRP A 153 16.91 1.60 -6.03
N THR A 154 18.23 1.50 -6.18
CA THR A 154 18.88 1.56 -7.49
C THR A 154 18.50 0.31 -8.31
N ASP A 155 18.64 -0.87 -7.72
CA ASP A 155 18.32 -2.14 -8.39
C ASP A 155 16.82 -2.28 -8.66
N LEU A 156 15.97 -1.95 -7.68
CA LEU A 156 14.51 -1.94 -7.85
C LEU A 156 14.07 -0.92 -8.89
N GLY A 157 14.70 0.25 -8.93
CA GLY A 157 14.46 1.28 -9.94
C GLY A 157 14.82 0.79 -11.35
N ALA A 158 15.97 0.12 -11.50
CA ALA A 158 16.41 -0.47 -12.76
C ALA A 158 15.48 -1.60 -13.23
N LEU A 159 15.05 -2.49 -12.34
CA LEU A 159 14.05 -3.53 -12.63
C LEU A 159 12.72 -2.94 -13.07
N SER A 160 12.25 -1.90 -12.37
CA SER A 160 11.00 -1.23 -12.71
C SER A 160 11.07 -0.53 -14.08
N PHE A 161 12.21 0.11 -14.36
CA PHE A 161 12.44 0.72 -15.66
C PHE A 161 12.43 -0.33 -16.76
N ALA A 162 13.12 -1.47 -16.58
CA ALA A 162 13.11 -2.55 -17.55
C ALA A 162 11.72 -3.17 -17.77
N LEU A 163 10.92 -3.30 -16.70
CA LEU A 163 9.55 -3.82 -16.77
C LEU A 163 8.59 -2.91 -17.54
N ASP A 164 8.73 -1.59 -17.40
CA ASP A 164 7.79 -0.63 -17.99
C ASP A 164 8.25 -0.10 -19.36
N GLU A 165 9.56 -0.03 -19.57
CA GLU A 165 10.17 0.64 -20.72
C GLU A 165 10.95 -0.32 -21.64
N GLY A 166 11.19 -1.55 -21.19
CA GLY A 166 11.97 -2.57 -21.89
C GLY A 166 13.48 -2.44 -21.67
N THR A 167 14.27 -3.30 -22.32
CA THR A 167 15.75 -3.40 -22.20
C THR A 167 16.52 -2.74 -23.35
N GLY A 168 15.83 -2.22 -24.36
CA GLY A 168 16.43 -1.71 -25.61
C GLY A 168 16.56 -0.19 -25.71
N LEU A 169 16.42 0.55 -24.63
CA LEU A 169 16.42 2.02 -24.67
C LEU A 169 17.82 2.63 -24.62
N ASP A 170 17.98 3.77 -25.29
CA ASP A 170 19.22 4.54 -25.23
C ASP A 170 19.31 5.42 -23.96
N ASP A 171 20.51 5.91 -23.69
CA ASP A 171 20.81 6.76 -22.52
C ASP A 171 19.96 8.05 -22.47
N GLN A 172 19.64 8.60 -23.64
CA GLN A 172 18.90 9.85 -23.74
C GLN A 172 17.44 9.63 -23.36
N GLN A 173 16.83 8.56 -23.85
CA GLN A 173 15.49 8.12 -23.48
C GLN A 173 15.43 7.79 -21.99
N PHE A 174 16.42 7.07 -21.46
CA PHE A 174 16.52 6.79 -20.03
C PHE A 174 16.53 8.06 -19.17
N ALA A 175 17.38 9.04 -19.50
CA ALA A 175 17.52 10.27 -18.74
C ALA A 175 16.22 11.10 -18.65
N THR A 176 15.32 10.97 -19.63
CA THR A 176 14.02 11.66 -19.61
C THR A 176 12.97 11.03 -18.70
N LYS A 177 13.14 9.75 -18.34
CA LYS A 177 12.13 8.94 -17.64
C LYS A 177 12.53 8.51 -16.24
N VAL A 178 13.84 8.49 -15.94
CA VAL A 178 14.43 7.95 -14.70
C VAL A 178 13.82 8.50 -13.41
N SER A 179 13.38 9.76 -13.37
CA SER A 179 12.82 10.37 -12.17
C SER A 179 11.56 9.67 -11.64
N SER A 180 10.80 9.00 -12.50
CA SER A 180 9.59 8.26 -12.13
C SER A 180 9.88 6.92 -11.43
N TYR A 181 11.16 6.49 -11.45
CA TYR A 181 11.61 5.19 -10.94
C TYR A 181 12.49 5.31 -9.70
N VAL A 182 12.57 6.52 -9.13
CA VAL A 182 13.35 6.84 -7.94
C VAL A 182 12.41 7.33 -6.84
N PRO A 183 12.59 6.93 -5.57
CA PRO A 183 11.74 7.41 -4.49
C PRO A 183 11.68 8.94 -4.40
N ALA A 184 10.51 9.49 -4.08
CA ALA A 184 10.30 10.95 -4.10
C ALA A 184 11.28 11.71 -3.20
N HIS A 185 11.68 11.13 -2.06
CA HIS A 185 12.65 11.69 -1.12
C HIS A 185 14.11 11.64 -1.61
N VAL A 186 14.39 10.85 -2.64
CA VAL A 186 15.71 10.77 -3.30
C VAL A 186 15.74 11.68 -4.52
N ALA A 187 14.62 11.78 -5.26
CA ALA A 187 14.46 12.67 -6.41
C ALA A 187 14.52 14.15 -6.00
N ILE A 188 13.98 14.49 -4.82
CA ILE A 188 14.16 15.79 -4.19
C ILE A 188 15.45 15.68 -3.38
N GLY A 189 16.59 16.03 -3.99
CA GLY A 189 17.83 16.21 -3.23
C GLY A 189 17.52 17.04 -1.98
N SER A 190 18.10 16.70 -0.83
CA SER A 190 17.80 17.28 0.49
C SER A 190 18.09 18.78 0.67
N GLY A 191 17.94 19.60 -0.38
CA GLY A 191 17.97 21.04 -0.35
C GLY A 191 16.57 21.56 0.01
N GLY A 192 16.47 22.19 1.17
CA GLY A 192 15.31 22.98 1.54
C GLY A 192 15.04 24.15 0.57
N LEU A 193 14.16 25.06 0.99
CA LEU A 193 13.50 26.15 0.25
C LEU A 193 14.40 27.19 -0.48
N PHE A 194 15.66 26.88 -0.80
CA PHE A 194 16.61 27.77 -1.49
C PHE A 194 17.25 27.16 -2.77
N SER A 195 16.73 26.04 -3.29
CA SER A 195 17.30 25.34 -4.47
C SER A 195 17.07 26.03 -5.83
N THR A 196 16.52 27.24 -5.89
CA THR A 196 16.21 27.92 -7.17
C THR A 196 17.43 28.49 -7.90
N LEU A 197 18.65 28.22 -7.44
CA LEU A 197 19.88 28.63 -8.12
C LEU A 197 20.66 27.43 -8.66
N ARG A 198 20.38 27.13 -9.94
CA ARG A 198 21.35 26.74 -10.98
C ARG A 198 22.24 25.52 -10.68
N GLY A 199 21.72 24.34 -11.03
CA GLY A 199 22.51 23.13 -11.27
C GLY A 199 21.84 21.90 -10.67
N LYS A 200 21.64 20.83 -11.46
CA LYS A 200 21.33 19.50 -10.91
C LYS A 200 22.35 19.24 -9.79
N SER A 201 21.90 19.03 -8.55
CA SER A 201 22.82 18.78 -7.45
C SER A 201 23.71 17.58 -7.81
N SER A 202 25.01 17.64 -7.53
CA SER A 202 25.97 16.55 -7.85
C SER A 202 25.49 15.17 -7.38
N ARG A 203 24.69 15.14 -6.30
CA ARG A 203 24.07 13.92 -5.75
C ARG A 203 23.00 13.33 -6.68
N GLN A 204 22.16 14.16 -7.29
CA GLN A 204 21.11 13.69 -8.19
C GLN A 204 21.68 13.15 -9.51
N ALA A 205 22.72 13.80 -10.03
CA ALA A 205 23.48 13.26 -11.15
C ALA A 205 24.11 11.89 -10.83
N GLY A 206 24.61 11.70 -9.60
CA GLY A 206 25.12 10.41 -9.13
C GLY A 206 24.04 9.33 -9.03
N VAL A 207 22.83 9.69 -8.58
CA VAL A 207 21.67 8.77 -8.52
C VAL A 207 21.26 8.30 -9.92
N GLU A 208 21.12 9.24 -10.88
CA GLU A 208 20.77 8.91 -12.27
C GLU A 208 21.83 7.99 -12.90
N GLN A 209 23.12 8.25 -12.65
CA GLN A 209 24.23 7.44 -13.17
C GLN A 209 24.26 6.03 -12.56
N ASN A 210 24.03 5.90 -11.26
CA ASN A 210 23.98 4.59 -10.59
C ASN A 210 22.82 3.74 -11.12
N LEU A 211 21.65 4.33 -11.31
CA LEU A 211 20.48 3.62 -11.87
C LEU A 211 20.72 3.21 -13.32
N LEU A 212 21.34 4.09 -14.13
CA LEU A 212 21.72 3.74 -15.50
C LEU A 212 22.72 2.57 -15.53
N ALA A 213 23.70 2.58 -14.63
CA ALA A 213 24.67 1.49 -14.53
C ALA A 213 24.00 0.16 -14.14
N ALA A 214 23.08 0.18 -13.16
CA ALA A 214 22.31 -0.98 -12.76
C ALA A 214 21.41 -1.49 -13.89
N TYR A 215 20.72 -0.60 -14.60
CA TYR A 215 19.89 -0.94 -15.75
C TYR A 215 20.69 -1.60 -16.88
N ARG A 216 21.86 -1.07 -17.24
CA ARG A 216 22.73 -1.69 -18.26
C ARG A 216 23.24 -3.07 -17.83
N LYS A 217 23.63 -3.20 -16.56
CA LYS A 217 24.06 -4.48 -15.98
C LYS A 217 22.92 -5.50 -16.07
N LEU A 218 21.70 -5.09 -15.72
CA LEU A 218 20.50 -5.91 -15.84
C LEU A 218 20.27 -6.35 -17.30
N CYS A 219 20.25 -5.41 -18.25
CA CYS A 219 20.06 -5.71 -19.68
C CYS A 219 21.10 -6.71 -20.22
N THR A 220 22.35 -6.58 -19.79
CA THR A 220 23.43 -7.52 -20.17
C THR A 220 23.20 -8.92 -19.60
N SER A 221 22.61 -9.02 -18.41
CA SER A 221 22.41 -10.29 -17.70
C SER A 221 21.19 -11.09 -18.16
N VAL A 222 20.11 -10.41 -18.58
CA VAL A 222 18.83 -11.06 -18.91
C VAL A 222 18.66 -11.29 -20.42
N GLY A 223 19.54 -10.72 -21.25
CA GLY A 223 19.50 -10.88 -22.71
C GLY A 223 18.47 -9.98 -23.41
N ASP A 224 18.26 -10.20 -24.70
CA ASP A 224 17.50 -9.28 -25.56
C ASP A 224 15.98 -9.26 -25.30
N SER A 225 15.43 -10.30 -24.65
CA SER A 225 13.99 -10.39 -24.34
C SER A 225 13.76 -11.12 -23.01
N PRO A 226 13.82 -10.41 -21.87
CA PRO A 226 13.42 -10.96 -20.58
C PRO A 226 11.97 -11.44 -20.60
N GLU A 227 11.69 -12.59 -19.99
CA GLU A 227 10.32 -12.92 -19.61
C GLU A 227 9.87 -11.96 -18.48
N PRO A 228 8.74 -11.23 -18.63
CA PRO A 228 8.26 -10.28 -17.61
C PRO A 228 8.19 -10.89 -16.21
N THR A 229 7.71 -12.15 -16.13
CA THR A 229 7.63 -12.95 -14.90
C THR A 229 8.98 -13.06 -14.19
N GLN A 230 10.08 -13.23 -14.91
CA GLN A 230 11.42 -13.31 -14.31
C GLN A 230 11.81 -11.99 -13.62
N LEU A 231 11.55 -10.85 -14.27
CA LEU A 231 11.84 -9.53 -13.71
C LEU A 231 10.92 -9.20 -12.53
N LEU A 232 9.63 -9.56 -12.61
CA LEU A 232 8.67 -9.44 -11.51
C LEU A 232 9.13 -10.23 -10.28
N HIS A 233 9.57 -11.48 -10.47
CA HIS A 233 10.13 -12.29 -9.40
C HIS A 233 11.38 -11.67 -8.78
N GLN A 234 12.33 -11.16 -9.58
CA GLN A 234 13.52 -10.49 -9.06
C GLN A 234 13.18 -9.25 -8.22
N TYR A 235 12.20 -8.48 -8.67
CA TYR A 235 11.70 -7.31 -7.94
C TYR A 235 11.07 -7.72 -6.60
N LEU A 236 10.10 -8.64 -6.64
CA LEU A 236 9.38 -9.09 -5.45
C LEU A 236 10.29 -9.82 -4.46
N HIS A 237 11.24 -10.62 -4.95
CA HIS A 237 12.24 -11.28 -4.12
C HIS A 237 13.09 -10.27 -3.36
N THR A 238 13.54 -9.20 -4.03
CA THR A 238 14.24 -8.10 -3.38
C THR A 238 13.35 -7.41 -2.34
N CYS A 239 12.06 -7.22 -2.62
CA CYS A 239 11.12 -6.69 -1.63
C CYS A 239 10.91 -7.63 -0.44
N HIS A 240 10.89 -8.96 -0.62
CA HIS A 240 10.70 -9.94 0.46
C HIS A 240 11.76 -9.86 1.55
N THR A 241 13.00 -9.49 1.19
CA THR A 241 14.11 -9.30 2.14
C THR A 241 13.96 -8.03 2.98
N LEU A 242 13.10 -7.10 2.58
CA LEU A 242 12.85 -5.88 3.33
C LEU A 242 12.01 -6.17 4.58
N PRO A 243 12.39 -5.63 5.76
CA PRO A 243 11.63 -5.82 7.00
C PRO A 243 10.17 -5.35 6.90
N TYR A 244 9.91 -4.32 6.11
CA TYR A 244 8.60 -3.67 6.02
C TYR A 244 7.66 -4.33 5.00
N TYR A 245 8.17 -5.18 4.13
CA TYR A 245 7.35 -5.88 3.16
C TYR A 245 6.54 -6.97 3.86
N GLY A 246 5.22 -6.97 3.65
CA GLY A 246 4.32 -8.02 4.14
C GLY A 246 4.30 -8.24 5.66
N TYR A 247 4.69 -7.27 6.49
CA TYR A 247 4.93 -7.51 7.92
C TYR A 247 3.65 -7.78 8.76
N PRO A 248 3.62 -8.77 9.69
CA PRO A 248 4.61 -9.83 9.93
C PRO A 248 4.09 -11.28 9.85
N GLU A 249 5.02 -12.15 9.48
CA GLU A 249 5.08 -13.57 9.86
C GLU A 249 5.74 -13.63 11.26
N GLU A 250 5.12 -14.36 12.19
CA GLU A 250 5.55 -14.46 13.59
C GLU A 250 6.89 -15.21 13.72
N GLU A 251 7.90 -14.54 14.26
CA GLU A 251 8.81 -15.07 15.28
C GLU A 251 9.19 -13.90 16.19
N GLY A 252 9.09 -14.11 17.50
CA GLY A 252 8.87 -13.05 18.48
C GLY A 252 9.85 -11.88 18.40
N ASP A 253 9.33 -10.69 18.07
CA ASP A 253 9.56 -9.48 18.87
C ASP A 253 8.74 -8.29 18.33
N SER A 254 7.84 -7.82 19.19
CA SER A 254 7.39 -6.43 19.38
C SER A 254 6.74 -5.64 18.23
N HIS A 255 5.56 -5.09 18.55
CA HIS A 255 4.85 -3.98 17.90
C HIS A 255 3.88 -4.32 16.75
N ILE A 256 2.91 -5.20 17.04
CA ILE A 256 1.61 -5.21 16.34
C ILE A 256 0.58 -4.50 17.22
N LEU A 257 -0.02 -3.42 16.72
CA LEU A 257 -1.20 -2.80 17.34
C LEU A 257 -2.44 -3.55 16.88
N TRP A 258 -2.96 -4.39 17.78
CA TRP A 258 -4.27 -4.99 17.66
C TRP A 258 -5.28 -4.10 18.38
N LEU A 259 -6.34 -3.72 17.69
CA LEU A 259 -7.53 -3.21 18.34
C LEU A 259 -8.41 -4.40 18.70
N GLU A 260 -8.68 -4.52 19.98
CA GLU A 260 -9.76 -5.35 20.49
C GLU A 260 -11.05 -4.54 20.48
N PHE A 261 -12.12 -5.12 19.95
CA PHE A 261 -13.46 -4.58 20.09
C PHE A 261 -14.43 -5.68 20.44
N ASP A 262 -15.36 -5.33 21.33
CA ASP A 262 -16.52 -6.13 21.64
C ASP A 262 -17.39 -6.26 20.39
N GLY A 263 -17.66 -7.49 19.98
CA GLY A 263 -18.62 -7.83 18.93
C GLY A 263 -19.61 -8.85 19.44
N GLU A 264 -20.68 -9.06 18.68
CA GLU A 264 -21.66 -10.12 18.95
C GLU A 264 -21.74 -11.04 17.72
N GLU A 265 -21.69 -12.35 17.94
CA GLU A 265 -21.85 -13.39 16.91
C GLU A 265 -22.77 -14.47 17.48
N ASP A 266 -23.89 -14.73 16.80
CA ASP A 266 -24.94 -15.65 17.25
C ASP A 266 -25.44 -15.39 18.69
N GLY A 267 -25.59 -14.11 19.06
CA GLY A 267 -26.00 -13.70 20.41
C GLY A 267 -24.92 -13.85 21.49
N THR A 268 -23.68 -14.17 21.09
CA THR A 268 -22.54 -14.36 21.99
C THR A 268 -21.55 -13.21 21.82
N ALA A 269 -21.17 -12.58 22.93
CA ALA A 269 -20.12 -11.57 22.93
C ALA A 269 -18.77 -12.20 22.56
N VAL A 270 -18.09 -11.64 21.56
CA VAL A 270 -16.80 -12.10 21.05
C VAL A 270 -15.82 -10.93 20.97
N ASN A 271 -14.57 -11.18 21.35
CA ASN A 271 -13.48 -10.24 21.12
C ASN A 271 -13.04 -10.31 19.66
N LYS A 272 -13.18 -9.21 18.94
CA LYS A 272 -12.74 -9.10 17.55
C LYS A 272 -11.45 -8.29 17.49
N LEU A 273 -10.45 -8.83 16.80
CA LEU A 273 -9.16 -8.19 16.57
C LEU A 273 -9.15 -7.50 15.19
N LEU A 274 -8.69 -6.24 15.15
CA LEU A 274 -8.34 -5.50 13.92
C LEU A 274 -6.89 -5.05 13.98
N LYS A 275 -6.20 -5.22 12.87
CA LYS A 275 -4.83 -4.72 12.70
C LYS A 275 -4.89 -3.29 12.17
N ILE A 276 -4.32 -2.32 12.90
CA ILE A 276 -4.27 -0.92 12.43
C ILE A 276 -2.93 -0.61 11.74
N TYR A 277 -3.01 0.14 10.65
CA TYR A 277 -1.88 0.89 10.09
C TYR A 277 -2.23 2.40 10.11
N SER A 278 -1.67 3.16 11.06
CA SER A 278 -1.88 4.62 11.13
C SER A 278 -0.80 5.38 10.36
N LYS A 279 -1.21 6.29 9.47
CA LYS A 279 -0.30 7.18 8.69
C LYS A 279 0.14 8.42 9.47
N GLN A 280 -0.38 8.66 10.67
CA GLN A 280 -0.02 9.84 11.50
C GLN A 280 1.47 9.88 11.88
N VAL A 281 2.23 8.81 11.66
CA VAL A 281 3.70 8.76 11.83
C VAL A 281 4.46 9.61 10.78
N ARG A 282 3.81 10.15 9.73
CA ARG A 282 4.48 10.82 8.60
C ARG A 282 4.32 12.33 8.46
N LYS A 283 3.74 13.03 9.43
CA LYS A 283 3.74 14.50 9.45
C LYS A 283 4.63 15.05 10.56
N MET A 284 5.94 14.78 10.52
CA MET A 284 6.92 15.64 11.19
C MET A 284 8.09 15.94 10.25
N SER A 285 8.23 17.24 9.99
CA SER A 285 9.19 17.89 9.10
C SER A 285 10.66 17.70 9.54
N SER A 286 11.54 17.81 8.54
CA SER A 286 13.00 17.81 8.57
C SER A 286 13.70 18.14 9.90
N ALA A 287 14.38 17.15 10.46
CA ALA A 287 15.75 17.21 10.96
C ALA A 287 16.06 15.86 11.62
N SER A 288 17.10 15.18 11.13
CA SER A 288 17.74 14.03 11.80
C SER A 288 16.86 12.78 11.94
N GLN A 289 17.03 11.77 11.08
CA GLN A 289 17.79 10.56 11.45
C GLN A 289 17.90 10.36 12.99
N TYR A 290 17.42 9.22 13.46
CA TYR A 290 17.45 8.72 14.85
C TYR A 290 16.25 8.97 15.79
N VAL A 291 14.99 9.06 15.34
CA VAL A 291 13.83 8.82 16.25
C VAL A 291 12.62 8.28 15.48
N VAL A 292 12.50 6.96 15.27
CA VAL A 292 11.21 6.36 14.82
C VAL A 292 10.75 5.19 15.71
N VAL A 293 11.60 4.64 16.58
CA VAL A 293 11.16 3.64 17.59
C VAL A 293 10.92 4.27 18.97
N ALA A 294 11.49 5.44 19.27
CA ALA A 294 11.48 6.01 20.63
C ALA A 294 10.38 7.07 20.93
N ALA A 295 9.54 7.43 19.96
CA ALA A 295 8.42 8.37 20.20
C ALA A 295 7.09 7.67 20.50
N CYS A 296 6.89 6.45 19.98
CA CYS A 296 5.67 5.66 20.26
C CYS A 296 5.72 4.98 21.65
N LEU A 297 6.92 4.75 22.21
CA LEU A 297 7.09 4.15 23.54
C LEU A 297 6.93 5.14 24.71
N ARG A 298 6.89 6.45 24.46
CA ARG A 298 6.73 7.45 25.55
C ARG A 298 5.28 7.71 25.97
N SER A 299 4.30 7.40 25.14
CA SER A 299 2.87 7.54 25.51
C SER A 299 2.31 6.29 26.21
N VAL A 300 2.85 5.10 25.90
CA VAL A 300 2.44 3.84 26.56
C VAL A 300 2.97 3.73 28.00
N ALA A 301 4.07 4.42 28.32
CA ALA A 301 4.64 4.42 29.68
C ALA A 301 3.84 5.27 30.69
N ASN A 302 2.94 6.17 30.27
CA ASN A 302 2.10 6.95 31.18
C ASN A 302 0.75 6.31 31.51
N TYR A 303 0.35 5.25 30.80
CA TYR A 303 -0.88 4.50 31.12
C TYR A 303 -0.66 3.33 32.10
N LEU A 304 0.60 2.99 32.43
CA LEU A 304 0.91 1.93 33.40
C LEU A 304 1.04 2.42 34.86
N THR A 305 0.69 3.67 35.16
CA THR A 305 0.68 4.18 36.56
C THR A 305 -0.72 4.52 37.10
N VAL A 306 -1.80 4.26 36.34
CA VAL A 306 -3.17 4.53 36.82
C VAL A 306 -4.03 3.26 36.99
N ALA A 307 -3.63 2.11 36.44
CA ALA A 307 -4.35 0.83 36.65
C ALA A 307 -3.89 0.04 37.90
N ARG A 308 -3.50 0.74 38.98
CA ARG A 308 -3.41 0.22 40.35
C ARG A 308 -4.05 1.20 41.33
N ALA A 309 -5.33 1.48 41.14
CA ALA A 309 -6.20 1.97 42.21
C ALA A 309 -7.67 1.75 41.82
N ARG A 310 -8.23 0.71 42.46
CA ARG A 310 -9.63 0.23 42.46
C ARG A 310 -9.99 -0.78 41.37
#